data_AF-A0A0N0S529-F1
#
_entry.id   AF-A0A0N0S529-F1
#
_cell.length_a   1.000
_cell.length_b   1.000
_cell.length_c   1.000
_cell.angle_alpha   90.00
_cell.angle_beta   90.00
_cell.angle_gamma   90.00
#
_symmetry.space_group_name_H-M   'P 1'
#
loop_
_entity.id
_entity.type
_entity.pdbx_description
1 polymer ?
#
loop_
_entity_poly.entity_id
_entity_poly.type
_entity_poly.pdbx_seq_one_letter_code
_entity_poly.pdbx_strand_id
1 'polypeptide(L)'
;MVIALTEGVRFLQSLGDAHPTLMLTGKPLRDQGLVVDELFRLGWKDEVLWELLARPLPTPLRKDVSAVLAKRLSDALVSPVPGPRRAWEDAREAPPAPRRHVAGADPVIRRAYECQGDRGMCGVPVAAEGEVCPRCARMSEPAR
;
A
#
# COMPACT_ATOMS: atom_id res chain seq x y z
N MET A 1 6.02 21.74 25.95
CA MET A 1 6.22 20.64 24.98
C MET A 1 6.07 21.21 23.58
N VAL A 2 7.17 21.53 22.90
CA VAL A 2 7.13 22.13 21.56
C VAL A 2 6.71 21.04 20.56
N ILE A 3 5.73 21.31 19.71
CA ILE A 3 5.40 20.44 18.57
C ILE A 3 6.51 20.69 17.55
N ALA A 4 7.34 19.69 17.27
CA ALA A 4 8.19 19.76 16.09
C ALA A 4 7.24 19.80 14.88
N LEU A 5 7.22 20.92 14.17
CA LEU A 5 6.40 21.14 12.97
C LEU A 5 7.05 20.42 11.78
N THR A 6 7.06 19.08 11.86
CA THR A 6 7.54 18.22 10.78
C THR A 6 6.62 18.34 9.56
N GLU A 7 7.13 17.88 8.42
CA GLU A 7 6.40 17.93 7.15
C GLU A 7 5.08 17.15 7.25
N GLY A 8 5.12 15.95 7.84
CA GLY A 8 3.95 15.12 8.09
C GLY A 8 2.92 15.75 9.02
N VAL A 9 3.35 16.50 10.05
CA VAL A 9 2.42 17.25 10.91
C VAL A 9 1.70 18.36 10.11
N ARG A 10 2.43 19.11 9.28
CA ARG A 10 1.84 20.16 8.43
C ARG A 10 0.90 19.60 7.38
N PHE A 11 1.25 18.44 6.81
CA PHE A 11 0.41 17.72 5.87
C PHE A 11 -0.92 17.32 6.52
N LEU A 12 -0.89 16.70 7.71
CA LEU A 12 -2.10 16.30 8.42
C LEU A 12 -2.94 17.49 8.91
N GLN A 13 -2.32 18.62 9.25
CA GLN A 13 -3.03 19.87 9.52
C GLN A 13 -3.77 20.36 8.28
N SER A 14 -3.08 20.42 7.14
CA SER A 14 -3.69 20.84 5.86
C SER A 14 -4.86 19.93 5.47
N LEU A 15 -4.72 18.62 5.69
CA LEU A 15 -5.81 17.65 5.49
C LEU A 15 -7.00 17.94 6.41
N GLY A 16 -6.75 18.22 7.69
CA GLY A 16 -7.79 18.59 8.65
C GLY A 16 -8.49 19.92 8.33
N ASP A 17 -7.73 20.90 7.84
CA ASP A 17 -8.28 22.20 7.44
C ASP A 17 -9.19 22.06 6.20
N ALA A 18 -8.81 21.23 5.23
CA ALA A 18 -9.62 20.93 4.06
C ALA A 18 -10.80 19.99 4.37
N HIS A 19 -10.62 19.07 5.32
CA HIS A 19 -11.62 18.08 5.73
C HIS A 19 -11.77 18.08 7.26
N PRO A 20 -12.61 18.98 7.83
CA PRO A 20 -12.72 19.13 9.29
C PRO A 20 -13.09 17.86 10.06
N THR A 21 -13.78 16.91 9.41
CA THR A 21 -14.11 15.60 10.00
C THR A 21 -12.91 14.67 10.17
N LEU A 22 -11.78 14.98 9.51
CA LEU A 22 -10.50 14.27 9.60
C LEU A 22 -9.49 14.98 10.49
N MET A 23 -9.85 16.11 11.10
CA MET A 23 -8.94 16.94 11.88
C MET A 23 -8.36 16.18 13.09
N LEU A 24 -7.04 16.17 13.20
CA LEU A 24 -6.30 15.61 14.32
C LEU A 24 -5.70 16.73 15.17
N THR A 25 -5.66 16.52 16.49
CA THR A 25 -5.02 17.44 17.43
C THR A 25 -4.17 16.68 18.44
N GLY A 26 -3.31 17.39 19.17
CA GLY A 26 -2.57 16.83 20.30
C GLY A 26 -1.62 15.68 19.93
N LYS A 27 -1.64 14.62 20.75
CA LYS A 27 -0.75 13.46 20.60
C LYS A 27 -0.98 12.69 19.29
N PRO A 28 -2.22 12.36 18.87
CA PRO A 28 -2.45 11.70 17.59
C PRO A 28 -1.88 12.43 16.39
N LEU A 29 -2.03 13.76 16.32
CA LEU A 29 -1.45 14.57 15.23
C LEU A 29 0.08 14.42 15.18
N ARG A 30 0.75 14.45 16.34
CA ARG A 30 2.20 14.31 16.42
C ARG A 30 2.66 12.90 16.04
N ASP A 31 2.08 11.88 16.66
CA ASP A 31 2.48 10.50 16.47
C ASP A 31 2.25 10.04 15.03
N GLN A 32 1.11 10.42 14.44
CA GLN A 32 0.80 10.09 13.05
C GLN A 32 1.59 10.95 12.06
N GLY A 33 1.94 12.20 12.42
CA GLY A 33 2.83 13.03 11.63
C GLY A 33 4.19 12.38 11.40
N LEU A 34 4.77 11.73 12.42
CA LEU A 34 6.02 10.97 12.28
C LEU A 34 5.90 9.78 11.31
N VAL A 35 4.72 9.16 11.25
CA VAL A 35 4.46 8.07 10.28
C VAL A 35 4.38 8.63 8.86
N VAL A 36 3.76 9.80 8.69
CA VAL A 36 3.72 10.48 7.39
C VAL A 36 5.12 10.90 6.93
N ASP A 37 5.96 11.42 7.84
CA ASP A 37 7.37 11.72 7.54
C ASP A 37 8.11 10.48 7.03
N GLU A 38 7.88 9.31 7.64
CA GLU A 38 8.46 8.05 7.19
C GLU A 38 7.92 7.62 5.82
N LEU A 39 6.64 7.79 5.55
CA LEU A 39 6.06 7.50 4.23
C LEU A 39 6.67 8.39 3.14
N PHE A 40 6.87 9.68 3.40
CA PHE A 40 7.60 10.58 2.51
C PHE A 40 9.04 10.13 2.30
N ARG A 41 9.74 9.70 3.37
CA ARG A 41 11.09 9.15 3.28
C ARG A 41 11.14 7.88 2.41
N LEU A 42 10.08 7.07 2.43
CA LEU A 42 9.91 5.89 1.58
C LEU A 42 9.52 6.24 0.13
N GLY A 43 9.25 7.51 -0.18
CA GLY A 43 8.94 7.99 -1.53
C GLY A 43 7.45 8.02 -1.86
N TRP A 44 6.57 7.94 -0.86
CA TRP A 44 5.15 8.24 -1.08
C TRP A 44 4.99 9.70 -1.49
N LYS A 45 4.11 9.95 -2.46
CA LYS A 45 3.77 11.30 -2.91
C LYS A 45 2.62 11.88 -2.09
N ASP A 46 2.68 13.18 -1.87
CA ASP A 46 1.68 13.97 -1.16
C ASP A 46 0.27 13.74 -1.69
N GLU A 47 0.07 13.78 -3.02
CA GLU A 47 -1.25 13.64 -3.63
C GLU A 47 -1.83 12.25 -3.38
N VAL A 48 -0.98 11.22 -3.42
CA VAL A 48 -1.39 9.83 -3.21
C VAL A 48 -1.75 9.58 -1.74
N LEU A 49 -0.96 10.12 -0.81
CA LEU A 49 -1.30 10.07 0.62
C LEU A 49 -2.57 10.87 0.91
N TRP A 50 -2.74 12.02 0.25
CA TRP A 50 -3.93 12.84 0.42
C TRP A 50 -5.18 12.08 0.02
N GLU A 51 -5.20 11.51 -1.19
CA GLU A 51 -6.30 10.68 -1.68
C GLU A 51 -6.57 9.48 -0.78
N LEU A 52 -5.52 8.82 -0.27
CA LEU A 52 -5.66 7.68 0.64
C LEU A 52 -6.33 8.10 1.97
N LEU A 53 -5.88 9.20 2.56
CA LEU A 53 -6.37 9.65 3.86
C LEU A 53 -7.71 10.39 3.79
N ALA A 54 -8.03 11.03 2.66
CA ALA A 54 -9.31 11.72 2.44
C ALA A 54 -10.49 10.78 2.14
N ARG A 55 -10.26 9.46 2.01
CA ARG A 55 -11.33 8.49 1.75
C ARG A 55 -12.45 8.60 2.79
N PRO A 56 -13.72 8.37 2.40
CA PRO A 56 -14.87 8.45 3.32
C PRO A 56 -14.66 7.66 4.62
N LEU A 57 -15.14 8.22 5.72
CA LEU A 57 -15.12 7.52 7.00
C LEU A 57 -16.08 6.31 6.96
N PRO A 58 -15.73 5.20 7.63
CA PRO A 58 -16.58 4.03 7.67
C PRO A 58 -17.92 4.37 8.35
N THR A 59 -19.01 3.83 7.80
CA THR A 59 -20.37 3.98 8.35
C THR A 59 -20.93 2.60 8.68
N PRO A 60 -21.29 2.31 9.95
CA PRO A 60 -21.16 3.18 11.12
C PRO A 60 -19.71 3.35 11.57
N LEU A 61 -19.39 4.51 12.12
CA LEU A 61 -18.08 4.79 12.69
C LEU A 61 -17.96 4.07 14.05
N ARG A 62 -17.27 2.92 14.08
CA ARG A 62 -17.12 2.07 15.28
C ARG A 62 -15.99 2.51 16.22
N LYS A 63 -15.07 3.35 15.74
CA LYS A 63 -13.88 3.85 16.45
C LYS A 63 -13.74 5.35 16.21
N ASP A 64 -12.80 6.01 16.87
CA ASP A 64 -12.49 7.40 16.54
C ASP A 64 -11.79 7.56 15.17
N VAL A 65 -11.84 8.79 14.65
CA VAL A 65 -11.21 9.18 13.38
C VAL A 65 -9.69 8.94 13.41
N SER A 66 -9.04 9.18 14.54
CA SER A 66 -7.60 9.00 14.67
C SER A 66 -7.18 7.55 14.51
N ALA A 67 -7.99 6.60 14.97
CA ALA A 67 -7.78 5.17 14.78
C ALA A 67 -8.00 4.73 13.33
N VAL A 68 -8.94 5.35 12.62
CA VAL A 68 -9.14 5.12 11.18
C VAL A 68 -7.93 5.59 10.39
N LEU A 69 -7.45 6.81 10.66
CA LEU A 69 -6.27 7.37 9.98
C LEU A 69 -5.00 6.59 10.34
N ALA A 70 -4.80 6.24 11.60
CA ALA A 70 -3.68 5.40 12.03
C ALA A 70 -3.67 4.06 11.28
N LYS A 71 -4.84 3.43 11.12
CA LYS A 71 -4.95 2.17 10.37
C LYS A 71 -4.56 2.36 8.90
N ARG A 72 -5.03 3.42 8.23
CA ARG A 72 -4.65 3.72 6.84
C ARG A 72 -3.15 3.92 6.69
N LEU A 73 -2.54 4.67 7.61
CA LEU A 73 -1.09 4.92 7.61
C LEU A 73 -0.29 3.63 7.88
N SER A 74 -0.71 2.79 8.82
CA SER A 74 -0.08 1.48 9.05
C SER A 74 -0.19 0.57 7.83
N ASP A 75 -1.31 0.60 7.12
CA ASP A 75 -1.49 -0.16 5.89
C ASP A 75 -0.59 0.37 4.76
N ALA A 76 -0.38 1.69 4.69
CA ALA A 76 0.55 2.30 3.73
C ALA A 76 2.00 1.88 3.99
N LEU A 77 2.45 1.82 5.25
CA LEU A 77 3.83 1.43 5.61
C LEU A 77 4.22 0.03 5.12
N VAL A 78 3.26 -0.89 5.05
CA VAL A 78 3.49 -2.27 4.60
C VAL A 78 3.13 -2.48 3.13
N SER A 79 2.62 -1.45 2.45
CA SER A 79 2.26 -1.50 1.04
C SER A 79 3.44 -1.07 0.16
N PRO A 80 3.57 -1.61 -1.06
CA PRO A 80 4.55 -1.10 -2.00
C PRO A 80 4.25 0.37 -2.32
N VAL A 81 5.30 1.18 -2.40
CA VAL A 81 5.21 2.60 -2.73
C VAL A 81 4.55 2.74 -4.11
N PRO A 82 3.47 3.53 -4.23
CA PRO A 82 2.80 3.71 -5.51
C PRO A 82 3.72 4.38 -6.53
N GLY A 83 4.26 3.59 -7.47
CA GLY A 83 4.99 4.10 -8.63
C GLY A 83 4.03 4.73 -9.66
N PRO A 84 4.56 5.48 -10.65
CA PRO A 84 3.77 5.96 -11.78
C PRO A 84 3.20 4.75 -12.54
N ARG A 85 1.97 4.38 -12.22
CA ARG A 85 1.24 3.31 -12.93
C ARG A 85 1.06 3.76 -14.37
N ARG A 86 1.72 3.09 -15.32
CA ARG A 86 1.05 2.82 -16.61
C ARG A 86 -0.24 2.10 -16.24
N ALA A 87 -1.37 2.66 -16.65
CA ALA A 87 -2.69 2.16 -16.34
C ALA A 87 -2.79 0.66 -16.62
N TRP A 88 -2.91 -0.12 -15.55
CA TRP A 88 -3.61 -1.40 -15.63
C TRP A 88 -4.88 -1.23 -14.82
N GLU A 89 -5.94 -0.85 -15.53
CA GLU A 89 -7.31 -1.10 -15.12
C GLU A 89 -7.46 -2.61 -14.92
N ASP A 90 -7.47 -3.04 -13.66
CA ASP A 90 -8.27 -4.17 -13.17
C ASP A 90 -7.94 -4.40 -11.68
N ALA A 91 -8.47 -3.53 -10.84
CA ALA A 91 -8.85 -3.89 -9.49
C ALA A 91 -10.31 -3.49 -9.30
N ARG A 92 -11.17 -4.10 -10.11
CA ARG A 92 -12.61 -4.14 -9.85
C ARG A 92 -12.81 -4.71 -8.45
N GLU A 93 -13.39 -3.89 -7.59
CA GLU A 93 -14.26 -4.23 -6.48
C GLU A 93 -14.45 -5.74 -6.24
N ALA A 94 -13.59 -6.34 -5.42
CA ALA A 94 -13.92 -7.62 -4.81
C ALA A 94 -14.82 -7.31 -3.59
N PRO A 95 -16.08 -7.76 -3.55
CA PRO A 95 -16.91 -7.59 -2.35
C PRO A 95 -16.23 -8.29 -1.17
N PRO A 96 -16.31 -7.75 0.06
CA PRO A 96 -15.68 -8.36 1.21
C PRO A 96 -16.35 -9.71 1.50
N ALA A 97 -15.67 -10.80 1.17
CA ALA A 97 -16.07 -12.13 1.61
C ALA A 97 -16.09 -12.19 3.15
N PRO A 98 -17.08 -12.84 3.78
CA PRO A 98 -17.14 -12.96 5.24
C PRO A 98 -15.94 -13.78 5.74
N ARG A 99 -15.07 -13.13 6.51
CA ARG A 99 -13.89 -13.76 7.11
C ARG A 99 -14.34 -14.74 8.20
N ARG A 100 -14.27 -16.04 7.91
CA ARG A 100 -14.10 -17.05 8.97
C ARG A 100 -12.70 -16.89 9.54
N HIS A 101 -12.63 -16.58 10.84
CA HIS A 101 -11.38 -16.60 11.59
C HIS A 101 -10.89 -18.05 11.69
N VAL A 102 -9.85 -18.39 10.93
CA VAL A 102 -8.98 -19.52 11.23
C VAL A 102 -7.70 -18.92 11.81
N ALA A 103 -7.46 -19.17 13.09
CA ALA A 103 -6.20 -18.83 13.73
C ALA A 103 -5.09 -19.68 13.08
N GLY A 104 -3.98 -19.04 12.69
CA GLY A 104 -2.77 -19.72 12.23
C GLY A 104 -2.65 -19.87 10.71
N ALA A 105 -2.72 -18.77 9.97
CA ALA A 105 -2.11 -18.71 8.64
C ALA A 105 -1.23 -17.47 8.58
N ASP A 106 0.06 -17.66 8.84
CA ASP A 106 1.10 -16.75 8.34
C ASP A 106 0.81 -16.46 6.85
N PRO A 107 0.78 -15.20 6.41
CA PRO A 107 0.80 -14.92 4.99
C PRO A 107 2.15 -15.41 4.47
N VAL A 108 2.19 -16.63 3.93
CA VAL A 108 3.32 -17.10 3.13
C VAL A 108 3.39 -16.13 1.94
N ILE A 109 4.24 -15.10 2.07
CA ILE A 109 4.61 -14.23 0.97
C ILE A 109 5.31 -15.13 -0.04
N ARG A 110 4.56 -15.64 -1.02
CA ARG A 110 5.14 -16.32 -2.18
C ARG A 110 5.91 -15.25 -2.93
N ARG A 111 7.22 -15.18 -2.69
CA ARG A 111 8.12 -14.36 -3.50
C ARG A 111 7.98 -14.86 -4.93
N ALA A 112 7.45 -14.03 -5.81
CA ALA A 112 7.46 -14.32 -7.23
C ALA A 112 8.90 -14.17 -7.71
N TYR A 113 9.46 -15.23 -8.28
CA TYR A 113 10.77 -15.19 -8.94
C TYR A 113 10.56 -14.73 -10.38
N GLU A 114 11.63 -14.32 -11.06
CA GLU A 114 11.54 -13.93 -12.48
C GLU A 114 11.87 -15.11 -13.39
N CYS A 115 11.09 -15.26 -14.47
CA CYS A 115 11.33 -16.26 -15.51
C CYS A 115 12.74 -16.13 -16.09
N GLN A 116 13.52 -17.21 -16.03
CA GLN A 116 14.89 -17.24 -16.56
C GLN A 116 14.97 -17.37 -18.10
N GLY A 117 13.83 -17.47 -18.78
CA GLY A 117 13.77 -17.50 -20.25
C GLY A 117 14.27 -16.21 -20.89
N ASP A 118 14.63 -16.26 -22.19
CA ASP A 118 15.27 -15.16 -22.94
C ASP A 118 16.30 -14.36 -22.12
N ARG A 119 17.25 -15.08 -21.48
CA ARG A 119 18.31 -14.48 -20.64
C ARG A 119 17.79 -13.60 -19.49
N GLY A 120 16.62 -13.93 -18.95
CA GLY A 120 15.97 -13.17 -17.87
C GLY A 120 15.17 -11.95 -18.33
N MET A 121 15.10 -11.67 -19.64
CA MET A 121 14.37 -10.51 -20.18
C MET A 121 12.88 -10.77 -20.40
N CYS A 122 12.40 -11.98 -20.08
CA CYS A 122 10.99 -12.35 -20.25
C CYS A 122 10.04 -11.52 -19.34
N GLY A 123 10.51 -11.11 -18.15
CA GLY A 123 9.75 -10.27 -17.21
C GLY A 123 8.49 -10.92 -16.62
N VAL A 124 8.27 -12.23 -16.85
CA VAL A 124 7.11 -12.98 -16.34
C VAL A 124 7.43 -13.55 -14.96
N PRO A 125 6.58 -13.36 -13.93
CA PRO A 125 6.78 -13.97 -12.62
C PRO A 125 6.55 -15.49 -12.66
N VAL A 126 7.37 -16.25 -11.93
CA VAL A 126 7.32 -17.70 -11.77
C VAL A 126 7.31 -18.10 -10.29
N ALA A 127 6.93 -19.34 -10.00
CA ALA A 127 6.66 -19.79 -8.64
C ALA A 127 7.94 -20.18 -7.88
N ALA A 128 8.97 -20.62 -8.60
CA ALA A 128 10.28 -20.97 -8.04
C ALA A 128 11.45 -20.36 -8.82
N GLU A 129 12.57 -20.19 -8.13
CA GLU A 129 13.83 -19.74 -8.74
C GLU A 129 14.28 -20.72 -9.83
N GLY A 130 14.68 -20.21 -11.00
CA GLY A 130 15.13 -21.03 -12.12
C GLY A 130 14.04 -21.56 -13.05
N GLU A 131 12.75 -21.33 -12.74
CA GLU A 131 11.67 -21.74 -13.63
C GLU A 131 11.57 -20.86 -14.89
N VAL A 132 11.10 -21.48 -15.98
CA VAL A 132 10.76 -20.81 -17.23
C VAL A 132 9.25 -20.84 -17.44
N CYS A 133 8.68 -19.74 -17.91
CA CYS A 133 7.26 -19.65 -18.17
C CYS A 133 6.85 -20.54 -19.37
N PRO A 134 5.57 -20.94 -19.50
CA PRO A 134 5.10 -21.78 -20.61
C PRO A 134 5.37 -21.20 -22.01
N ARG A 135 5.53 -19.88 -22.13
CA ARG A 135 5.91 -19.22 -23.38
C ARG A 135 7.38 -19.47 -23.73
N CYS A 136 8.29 -19.21 -22.79
CA CYS A 136 9.72 -19.44 -23.00
C CYS A 136 10.06 -20.93 -23.13
N ALA A 137 9.31 -21.81 -22.45
CA ALA A 137 9.44 -23.25 -22.63
C ALA A 137 9.18 -23.66 -24.09
N ARG A 138 8.07 -23.19 -24.68
CA ARG A 138 7.72 -23.45 -26.09
C ARG A 138 8.70 -22.84 -27.10
N MET A 139 9.34 -21.73 -26.77
CA MET A 139 10.34 -21.09 -27.64
C MET A 139 11.72 -21.77 -27.56
N SER A 140 11.96 -22.56 -26.51
CA SER A 140 13.23 -23.27 -26.29
C SER A 140 13.20 -24.71 -26.80
N GLU A 141 12.04 -25.21 -27.23
CA GLU A 141 11.93 -26.53 -27.86
C GLU A 141 12.64 -26.50 -29.23
N PRO A 142 13.66 -27.35 -29.46
CA PRO A 142 14.25 -27.47 -30.79
C PRO A 142 13.19 -28.01 -31.75
N ALA A 143 13.06 -27.35 -32.91
CA ALA A 143 12.21 -27.82 -34.00
C ALA A 143 12.55 -29.29 -34.31
N ARG A 144 11.58 -30.19 -34.13
CA ARG A 144 11.64 -31.57 -34.61
C ARG A 144 11.29 -31.63 -36.09
#